data_AF-A0A0N7LN76-F1
#
_entry.id   AF-A0A0N7LN76-F1
#
_cell.length_a   1.000
_cell.length_b   1.000
_cell.length_c   1.000
_cell.angle_alpha   90.00
_cell.angle_beta   90.00
_cell.angle_gamma   90.00
#
_symmetry.space_group_name_H-M   'P 1'
#
loop_
_entity.id
_entity.type
_entity.pdbx_description
1 polymer ?
#
loop_
_entity_poly.entity_id
_entity_poly.type
_entity_poly.pdbx_seq_one_letter_code
_entity_poly.pdbx_strand_id
1 'polypeptide(L)' 'MFACIGTANDGVSVKTPDIETAQMLIEAGVGTKAPYFHSSWIRLPFDCDEDEMRHRLATSYDLVRSSLTKKVQSTLPPRS' A
#
# COMPACT_ATOMS: atom_id res chain seq x y z
N MET A 1 -8.73 2.53 4.26
CA MET A 1 -8.28 2.65 2.86
C MET A 1 -6.95 1.92 2.74
N PHE A 2 -6.75 1.11 1.69
CA PHE A 2 -5.49 0.36 1.45
C PHE A 2 -4.75 0.80 0.18
N ALA A 3 -5.45 1.42 -0.76
CA ALA A 3 -4.85 1.98 -1.97
C ALA A 3 -5.59 3.27 -2.34
N CYS A 4 -4.88 4.23 -2.93
CA CYS A 4 -5.45 5.48 -3.44
C CYS A 4 -4.70 5.94 -4.69
N ILE A 5 -5.45 6.39 -5.71
CA ILE A 5 -4.92 7.11 -6.87
C ILE A 5 -5.43 8.55 -6.76
N GLY A 6 -4.51 9.51 -6.74
CA GLY A 6 -4.84 10.92 -6.67
C GLY A 6 -5.18 11.52 -8.03
N THR A 7 -5.67 12.76 -8.03
CA THR A 7 -6.00 13.51 -9.25
C THR A 7 -4.81 13.78 -10.16
N ALA A 8 -3.60 13.85 -9.61
CA ALA A 8 -2.36 13.95 -10.39
C ALA A 8 -2.11 12.71 -11.27
N ASN A 9 -2.75 11.58 -10.96
CA ASN A 9 -2.71 10.33 -11.72
C ASN A 9 -1.26 9.91 -12.07
N ASP A 10 -0.39 9.92 -11.07
CA ASP A 10 1.05 9.68 -11.19
C ASP A 10 1.51 8.48 -10.34
N GLY A 11 0.58 7.59 -9.99
CA GLY A 11 0.86 6.35 -9.27
C GLY A 11 -0.23 5.94 -8.28
N VAL A 12 0.08 4.88 -7.53
CA VAL A 12 -0.80 4.31 -6.50
C VAL A 12 -0.14 4.45 -5.12
N SER A 13 -0.82 5.13 -4.19
CA SER A 13 -0.38 5.21 -2.79
C SER A 13 -0.85 3.99 -2.01
N VAL A 14 0.07 3.29 -1.35
CA VAL A 14 -0.17 2.06 -0.59
C VAL A 14 0.45 2.14 0.82
N LYS A 15 -0.15 1.39 1.76
CA LYS A 15 0.29 1.35 3.16
C LYS A 15 1.42 0.33 3.33
N THR A 16 2.43 0.68 4.11
CA THR A 16 3.47 -0.24 4.60
C THR A 16 3.20 -0.63 6.06
N PRO A 17 3.83 -1.70 6.59
CA PRO A 17 3.68 -2.10 7.99
C PRO A 17 4.06 -0.98 8.97
N ASP A 18 5.14 -0.26 8.66
CA ASP A 18 5.72 0.79 9.50
C ASP A 18 6.52 1.82 8.65
N ILE A 19 7.06 2.82 9.34
CA ILE A 19 7.84 3.91 8.72
C ILE A 19 9.19 3.39 8.20
N GLU A 20 9.83 2.46 8.91
CA GLU A 20 11.12 1.89 8.53
C GLU A 20 11.03 1.16 7.18
N THR A 21 9.99 0.34 7.01
CA THR A 21 9.70 -0.34 5.75
C THR A 21 9.44 0.66 4.63
N ALA A 22 8.69 1.75 4.89
CA ALA A 22 8.45 2.78 3.88
C ALA A 22 9.76 3.46 3.44
N GLN A 23 10.62 3.81 4.39
CA GLN A 23 11.92 4.42 4.11
C GLN A 23 12.82 3.48 3.30
N MET A 24 12.94 2.22 3.73
CA MET A 24 13.71 1.21 3.01
C MET A 24 13.25 1.06 1.55
N LEU A 25 11.94 1.02 1.29
CA LEU A 25 11.40 0.90 -0.07
C LEU A 25 11.68 2.15 -0.92
N ILE A 26 11.60 3.33 -0.32
CA ILE A 26 11.93 4.59 -1.01
C ILE A 26 13.43 4.64 -1.33
N GLU A 27 14.29 4.25 -0.40
CA GLU A 27 15.74 4.20 -0.59
C GLU A 27 16.15 3.18 -1.66
N ALA A 28 15.44 2.06 -1.75
CA ALA A 28 15.60 1.06 -2.80
C ALA A 28 15.04 1.49 -4.17
N GLY A 29 14.40 2.66 -4.26
CA GLY A 29 13.83 3.19 -5.51
C GLY A 29 12.51 2.54 -5.92
N VAL A 30 11.86 1.75 -5.05
CA VAL A 30 10.59 1.08 -5.34
C VAL A 30 9.44 2.09 -5.52
N GLY A 31 9.51 3.20 -4.81
CA GLY A 31 8.52 4.27 -4.90
C GLY A 31 8.99 5.55 -4.23
N THR A 32 8.07 6.51 -4.13
CA THR A 32 8.34 7.81 -3.49
C THR A 32 7.50 7.99 -2.24
N LYS A 33 7.78 9.02 -1.44
CA LYS A 33 6.87 9.46 -0.38
C LYS A 33 5.48 9.72 -0.95
N ALA A 34 4.43 9.20 -0.30
CA ALA A 34 3.05 9.47 -0.68
C ALA A 34 2.60 10.85 -0.16
N PRO A 35 2.28 11.83 -1.03
CA PRO A 35 1.85 13.16 -0.59
C PRO A 35 0.56 13.09 0.23
N TYR A 36 0.45 13.89 1.29
CA TYR A 36 -0.73 13.98 2.19
C TYR A 36 -1.01 12.73 3.04
N PHE A 37 -0.22 11.67 2.90
CA PHE A 37 -0.33 10.47 3.73
C PHE A 37 0.66 10.47 4.90
N HIS A 38 0.38 9.62 5.89
CA HIS A 38 1.31 9.32 6.97
C HIS A 38 2.62 8.74 6.42
N SER A 39 3.74 8.91 7.14
CA SER A 39 5.08 8.48 6.70
C SER A 39 5.24 6.97 6.44
N SER A 40 4.30 6.14 6.91
CA SER A 40 4.22 4.70 6.61
C SER A 40 3.46 4.40 5.31
N TRP A 41 3.48 5.32 4.35
CA TRP A 41 2.83 5.17 3.05
C TRP A 41 3.80 5.59 1.96
N ILE A 42 3.81 4.80 0.89
CA ILE A 42 4.62 5.07 -0.31
C ILE A 42 3.70 5.18 -1.52
N ARG A 43 4.16 5.87 -2.55
CA ARG A 43 3.51 5.94 -3.86
C ARG A 43 4.36 5.18 -4.87
N LEU A 44 3.78 4.14 -5.44
CA LEU A 44 4.36 3.36 -6.54
C LEU A 44 4.02 4.05 -7.85
N PRO A 45 4.98 4.26 -8.77
CA PRO A 45 4.68 4.76 -10.09
C PRO A 45 3.97 3.67 -10.91
N PHE A 46 3.20 4.06 -11.93
CA PHE A 46 2.41 3.09 -12.72
C PHE A 46 3.25 2.17 -13.60
N ASP A 47 4.50 2.54 -13.88
CA ASP A 47 5.48 1.76 -14.63
C ASP A 47 6.37 0.90 -13.72
N CYS A 48 6.07 0.79 -12.41
CA CYS A 48 6.77 -0.18 -11.57
C CYS A 48 6.49 -1.61 -12.04
N ASP A 49 7.39 -2.52 -11.71
CA ASP A 49 7.24 -3.93 -12.02
C ASP A 49 5.89 -4.49 -11.54
N GLU A 50 5.26 -5.36 -12.35
CA GLU A 50 3.91 -5.85 -12.07
C GLU A 50 3.86 -6.72 -10.80
N ASP A 51 4.87 -7.56 -10.59
CA ASP A 51 4.94 -8.42 -9.41
C ASP A 51 5.17 -7.58 -8.16
N GLU A 52 5.98 -6.53 -8.26
CA GLU A 52 6.17 -5.55 -7.19
C GLU A 52 4.86 -4.81 -6.88
N MET A 53 4.16 -4.27 -7.90
CA MET A 53 2.86 -3.59 -7.74
C MET A 53 1.85 -4.51 -7.04
N ARG A 54 1.74 -5.75 -7.53
CA ARG A 54 0.82 -6.78 -7.02
C ARG A 54 1.14 -7.11 -5.56
N HIS A 55 2.42 -7.34 -5.25
CA HIS A 55 2.87 -7.65 -3.90
C HIS A 55 2.50 -6.51 -2.94
N ARG A 56 2.83 -5.26 -3.28
CA ARG A 56 2.58 -4.12 -2.41
C ARG A 56 1.10 -3.82 -2.21
N LEU A 57 0.27 -3.96 -3.25
CA LEU A 57 -1.19 -3.85 -3.12
C LEU A 57 -1.77 -4.93 -2.21
N ALA A 58 -1.33 -6.19 -2.38
CA ALA A 58 -1.78 -7.30 -1.56
C ALA A 58 -1.38 -7.11 -0.09
N THR A 59 -0.11 -6.76 0.17
CA THR A 59 0.38 -6.49 1.53
C THR A 59 -0.38 -5.34 2.19
N SER A 60 -0.58 -4.21 1.49
CA SER A 60 -1.35 -3.10 2.02
C SER A 60 -2.80 -3.49 2.35
N TYR A 61 -3.44 -4.26 1.46
CA TYR A 61 -4.78 -4.79 1.70
C TYR A 61 -4.82 -5.68 2.94
N ASP A 62 -3.84 -6.57 3.14
CA ASP A 62 -3.76 -7.45 4.31
C ASP A 62 -3.53 -6.70 5.61
N LEU A 63 -2.68 -5.66 5.60
CA LEU A 63 -2.47 -4.78 6.74
C LEU A 63 -3.77 -4.08 7.16
N VAL A 64 -4.51 -3.54 6.19
CA VAL A 64 -5.79 -2.88 6.49
C VAL A 64 -6.84 -3.91 6.91
N ARG A 65 -6.96 -5.03 6.19
CA ARG A 65 -7.93 -6.10 6.50
C ARG A 65 -7.72 -6.64 7.91
N SER A 66 -6.48 -6.91 8.31
CA SER A 66 -6.15 -7.44 9.64
C SER A 66 -6.46 -6.47 10.78
N SER A 67 -6.41 -5.15 10.51
CA SER A 67 -6.77 -4.10 11.49
C SER A 67 -8.27 -3.96 11.73
N LEU A 68 -9.11 -4.54 10.87
CA LEU A 68 -10.57 -4.52 11.04
C LEU A 68 -11.00 -5.45 12.18
N THR A 69 -12.16 -5.20 12.78
CA THR A 69 -12.73 -6.12 13.78
C THR A 69 -13.06 -7.48 13.15
N LYS A 70 -13.03 -8.56 13.95
CA LYS A 70 -13.35 -9.91 13.47
C LYS A 70 -14.73 -10.02 12.82
N LYS A 71 -15.71 -9.25 13.33
CA LYS A 71 -17.05 -9.15 12.74
C LYS A 71 -17.04 -8.57 11.32
N VAL A 72 -16.21 -7.57 11.04
CA VAL A 72 -16.08 -7.02 9.68
C VAL A 72 -15.26 -7.97 8.81
N GLN A 73 -14.18 -8.56 9.34
CA GLN A 73 -13.39 -9.54 8.58
C GLN A 73 -14.24 -10.72 8.09
N SER A 74 -15.21 -11.19 8.89
CA SER A 74 -16.09 -12.30 8.49
C SER A 74 -17.09 -11.96 7.38
N THR A 75 -17.33 -10.67 7.09
CA THR A 75 -18.18 -10.27 5.95
C THR A 75 -17.39 -10.16 4.65
N LEU A 76 -16.06 -10.31 4.70
CA LEU A 76 -15.20 -10.22 3.53
C LEU A 76 -14.88 -11.62 2.99
N PRO A 77 -14.78 -11.79 1.65
CA PRO A 77 -14.38 -13.07 1.05
C PRO A 77 -13.05 -13.59 1.62
N PRO A 78 -12.82 -14.92 1.61
CA PRO A 78 -11.53 -15.50 1.95
C PRO A 78 -10.40 -14.91 1.09
N ARG A 79 -9.19 -14.81 1.66
CA ARG A 79 -8.00 -14.49 0.86
C ARG A 79 -7.64 -15.70 0.00
N SER A 80 -7.39 -15.45 -1.28
CA SER A 80 -6.81 -16.40 -2.25
C SER A 80 -5.31 -16.52 -2.05
#